data_AF-A0A8T5TGG3-F1
#
_entry.id   AF-A0A8T5TGG3-F1
#
_cell.length_a   1.000
_cell.length_b   1.000
_cell.length_c   1.000
_cell.angle_alpha   90.00
_cell.angle_beta   90.00
_cell.angle_gamma   90.00
#
_symmetry.space_group_name_H-M   'P 1'
#
loop_
_entity.id
_entity.type
_entity.pdbx_description
1 polymer ?
#
loop_
_entity_poly.entity_id
_entity_poly.type
_entity_poly.pdbx_seq_one_letter_code
_entity_poly.pdbx_strand_id
1 'polypeptide(L)'
;MSKVNDIIIKNLIDKLNLGISDDFFISFESLIKLGKRAKSGIIAYIEKKELDSFIKNVLVYILYYIDNQKFDLPLVINLYHTDFIIRAKTIMSIEEEGITHYISFILPLINDPDDSVRWAVIKLLITQDLIKNPLVREHLDNHLKQELNPIIRKNIRGFLENHN
;
A
#
# COMPACT_ATOMS: atom_id res chain seq x y z
N MET A 1 22.76 1.98 -19.35
CA MET A 1 21.42 1.36 -19.52
C MET A 1 20.81 1.88 -20.82
N SER A 2 19.98 1.09 -21.51
CA SER A 2 19.35 1.54 -22.76
C SER A 2 18.19 2.51 -22.46
N LYS A 3 17.98 3.52 -23.32
CA LYS A 3 16.87 4.48 -23.19
C LYS A 3 15.49 3.81 -23.08
N VAL A 4 15.34 2.62 -23.68
CA VAL A 4 14.10 1.82 -23.63
C VAL A 4 13.81 1.31 -22.22
N ASN A 5 14.83 0.85 -21.48
CA ASN A 5 14.66 0.38 -20.12
C ASN A 5 14.26 1.52 -19.18
N ASP A 6 14.82 2.72 -19.38
CA ASP A 6 14.52 3.89 -18.57
C ASP A 6 13.06 4.34 -18.77
N ILE A 7 12.53 4.27 -20.00
CA ILE A 7 11.13 4.56 -20.30
C ILE A 7 10.20 3.56 -19.61
N ILE A 8 10.51 2.26 -19.67
CA ILE A 8 9.71 1.21 -19.03
C ILE A 8 9.67 1.42 -17.51
N ILE A 9 10.82 1.63 -16.87
CA ILE A 9 10.91 1.87 -15.42
C ILE A 9 10.12 3.11 -15.03
N LYS A 10 10.27 4.20 -15.79
CA LYS A 10 9.49 5.43 -15.57
C LYS A 10 7.99 5.17 -15.64
N ASN A 11 7.51 4.44 -16.65
CA ASN A 11 6.09 4.14 -16.81
C ASN A 11 5.55 3.29 -15.64
N LEU A 12 6.33 2.34 -15.13
CA LEU A 12 5.96 1.56 -13.95
C LEU A 12 5.85 2.45 -12.69
N ILE A 13 6.80 3.38 -12.50
CA ILE A 13 6.74 4.30 -11.36
C ILE A 13 5.58 5.30 -11.51
N ASP A 14 5.32 5.78 -12.72
CA ASP A 14 4.17 6.66 -12.99
C ASP A 14 2.84 5.96 -12.64
N LYS A 15 2.72 4.65 -12.89
CA LYS A 15 1.56 3.85 -12.48
C LYS A 15 1.43 3.70 -10.97
N LEU A 16 2.54 3.58 -10.23
CA LEU A 16 2.48 3.63 -8.76
C LEU A 16 1.88 4.95 -8.26
N ASN A 17 2.22 6.07 -8.90
CA ASN A 17 1.71 7.39 -8.53
C ASN A 17 0.22 7.62 -8.81
N LEU A 18 -0.45 6.73 -9.56
CA LEU A 18 -1.89 6.82 -9.77
C LEU A 18 -2.70 6.37 -8.54
N GLY A 19 -2.06 5.78 -7.54
CA GLY A 19 -2.68 5.27 -6.33
C GLY A 19 -3.02 3.78 -6.40
N ILE A 20 -3.56 3.25 -5.29
CA ILE A 20 -3.86 1.82 -5.14
C ILE A 20 -4.85 1.36 -6.22
N SER A 21 -4.41 0.38 -7.02
CA SER A 21 -5.11 -0.15 -8.20
C SER A 21 -4.41 -1.42 -8.69
N ASP A 22 -5.03 -2.16 -9.62
CA ASP A 22 -4.37 -3.31 -10.27
C ASP A 22 -3.05 -2.91 -10.96
N ASP A 23 -3.03 -1.74 -11.60
CA ASP A 23 -1.83 -1.19 -12.23
C ASP A 23 -0.73 -0.89 -11.21
N PHE A 24 -1.09 -0.43 -10.00
CA PHE A 24 -0.14 -0.25 -8.91
C PHE A 24 0.50 -1.58 -8.52
N PHE A 25 -0.30 -2.63 -8.26
CA PHE A 25 0.22 -3.92 -7.80
C PHE A 25 1.10 -4.59 -8.87
N ILE A 26 0.67 -4.55 -10.14
CA ILE A 26 1.45 -5.06 -11.26
C ILE A 26 2.78 -4.30 -11.36
N SER A 27 2.75 -2.98 -11.20
CA SER A 27 3.96 -2.15 -11.33
C SER A 27 4.92 -2.37 -10.18
N PHE A 28 4.42 -2.48 -8.95
CA PHE A 28 5.19 -2.80 -7.76
C PHE A 28 5.92 -4.14 -7.94
N GLU A 29 5.17 -5.21 -8.27
CA GLU A 29 5.72 -6.54 -8.48
C GLU A 29 6.73 -6.58 -9.65
N SER A 30 6.45 -5.84 -10.72
CA SER A 30 7.36 -5.71 -11.87
C SER A 30 8.68 -5.04 -11.50
N LEU A 31 8.66 -3.97 -10.70
CA LEU A 31 9.87 -3.28 -10.25
C LEU A 31 10.72 -4.17 -9.33
N ILE A 32 10.07 -4.94 -8.44
CA ILE A 32 10.74 -5.95 -7.61
C ILE A 32 11.43 -7.01 -8.49
N LYS A 33 10.72 -7.57 -9.48
CA LYS A 33 11.27 -8.59 -10.40
C LYS A 33 12.40 -8.06 -11.28
N LEU A 34 12.36 -6.80 -11.69
CA LEU A 34 13.45 -6.15 -12.43
C LEU A 34 14.73 -6.01 -11.60
N GLY A 35 14.60 -5.96 -10.27
CA GLY A 35 15.72 -5.97 -9.35
C GLY A 35 16.70 -4.83 -9.61
N LYS A 36 18.00 -5.16 -9.67
CA LYS A 36 19.09 -4.19 -9.95
C LYS A 36 18.88 -3.38 -11.23
N ARG A 37 18.11 -3.90 -12.21
CA ARG A 37 17.83 -3.15 -13.45
C ARG A 37 16.90 -1.95 -13.21
N ALA A 38 16.05 -1.97 -12.19
CA ALA A 38 15.16 -0.85 -11.87
C ALA A 38 15.84 0.25 -11.02
N LYS A 39 16.91 -0.10 -10.30
CA LYS A 39 17.53 0.74 -9.25
C LYS A 39 17.83 2.17 -9.71
N SER A 40 18.61 2.33 -10.77
CA SER A 40 19.02 3.67 -11.25
C SER A 40 17.84 4.51 -11.70
N GLY A 41 16.83 3.89 -12.32
CA GLY A 41 15.61 4.58 -12.75
C GLY A 41 14.77 5.06 -11.57
N ILE A 42 14.65 4.24 -10.52
CA ILE A 42 13.95 4.61 -9.28
C ILE A 42 14.66 5.78 -8.56
N ILE A 43 15.98 5.71 -8.39
CA ILE A 43 16.76 6.79 -7.76
C ILE A 43 16.58 8.11 -8.52
N ALA A 44 16.77 8.09 -9.84
CA ALA A 44 16.62 9.27 -10.67
C ALA A 44 15.18 9.83 -10.66
N TYR A 45 14.17 8.99 -10.42
CA TYR A 45 12.79 9.43 -10.28
C TYR A 45 12.56 10.18 -8.96
N ILE A 46 13.01 9.59 -7.84
CA ILE A 46 12.90 10.19 -6.50
C ILE A 46 13.60 11.55 -6.44
N GLU A 47 14.78 11.68 -7.05
CA GLU A 47 15.56 12.94 -7.02
C GLU A 47 14.92 14.09 -7.82
N LYS A 48 14.08 13.77 -8.82
CA LYS A 48 13.55 14.76 -9.78
C LYS A 48 12.12 15.20 -9.53
N LYS A 49 11.42 14.54 -8.60
CA LYS A 49 9.98 14.71 -8.41
C LYS A 49 9.65 14.88 -6.94
N GLU A 50 8.77 15.84 -6.66
CA GLU A 50 8.01 15.86 -5.41
C GLU A 50 7.03 14.69 -5.44
N LEU A 51 7.17 13.76 -4.50
CA LEU A 51 6.36 12.55 -4.42
C LEU A 51 5.47 12.60 -3.19
N ASP A 52 4.27 12.03 -3.34
CA ASP A 52 3.49 11.67 -2.18
C ASP A 52 4.30 10.76 -1.23
N SER A 53 4.10 10.95 0.07
CA SER A 53 4.91 10.29 1.10
C SER A 53 4.74 8.78 1.07
N PHE A 54 3.55 8.27 0.75
CA PHE A 54 3.32 6.83 0.58
C PHE A 54 4.13 6.28 -0.59
N ILE A 55 4.09 6.94 -1.76
CA ILE A 55 4.83 6.46 -2.94
C ILE A 55 6.33 6.53 -2.71
N LYS A 56 6.82 7.58 -2.05
CA LYS A 56 8.23 7.68 -1.66
C LYS A 56 8.65 6.51 -0.78
N ASN A 57 7.84 6.15 0.22
CA ASN A 57 8.12 4.99 1.08
C ASN A 57 8.12 3.67 0.31
N VAL A 58 7.20 3.48 -0.63
CA VAL A 58 7.16 2.29 -1.50
C VAL A 58 8.43 2.19 -2.34
N LEU A 59 8.85 3.28 -2.98
CA LEU A 59 10.07 3.27 -3.82
C LEU A 59 11.34 3.06 -2.99
N VAL A 60 11.43 3.66 -1.80
CA VAL A 60 12.55 3.43 -0.87
C VAL A 60 12.57 1.97 -0.40
N TYR A 61 11.41 1.38 -0.11
CA TYR A 61 11.30 -0.04 0.22
C TYR A 61 11.80 -0.92 -0.93
N ILE A 62 11.40 -0.64 -2.17
CA ILE A 62 11.88 -1.38 -3.36
C ILE A 62 13.41 -1.26 -3.49
N LEU A 63 13.98 -0.07 -3.32
CA LEU A 63 15.43 0.13 -3.38
C LEU A 63 16.17 -0.69 -2.31
N TYR A 64 15.67 -0.64 -1.07
CA TYR A 64 16.19 -1.46 0.01
C TYR A 64 16.08 -2.95 -0.31
N TYR A 65 14.98 -3.36 -0.94
CA TYR A 65 14.75 -4.75 -1.36
C TYR A 65 15.76 -5.24 -2.38
N ILE A 66 16.02 -4.41 -3.39
CA ILE A 66 16.99 -4.70 -4.43
C ILE A 66 18.40 -4.90 -3.86
N ASP A 67 18.76 -4.14 -2.83
CA ASP A 67 20.12 -4.11 -2.27
C ASP A 67 20.39 -5.21 -1.25
N ASN A 68 19.42 -5.53 -0.38
CA ASN A 68 19.70 -6.33 0.81
C ASN A 68 19.21 -7.77 0.72
N GLN A 69 18.17 -8.08 -0.07
CA GLN A 69 17.52 -9.40 -0.15
C GLN A 69 17.11 -10.03 1.22
N LYS A 70 17.19 -9.28 2.31
CA LYS A 70 16.77 -9.59 3.68
C LYS A 70 16.02 -8.37 4.22
N PHE A 71 14.97 -8.60 5.00
CA PHE A 71 13.97 -7.58 5.31
C PHE A 71 13.63 -7.48 6.78
N ASP A 72 13.59 -6.23 7.24
CA ASP A 72 12.90 -5.85 8.47
C ASP A 72 11.37 -5.86 8.29
N LEU A 73 10.89 -5.68 7.04
CA LEU A 73 9.46 -5.65 6.68
C LEU A 73 9.11 -6.62 5.52
N PRO A 74 9.28 -7.93 5.69
CA PRO A 74 9.08 -8.91 4.61
C PRO A 74 7.65 -8.95 4.06
N LEU A 75 6.65 -8.59 4.86
CA LEU A 75 5.23 -8.70 4.47
C LEU A 75 4.79 -7.62 3.48
N VAL A 76 5.56 -6.55 3.27
CA VAL A 76 5.20 -5.49 2.31
C VAL A 76 5.07 -6.03 0.88
N ILE A 77 5.88 -7.03 0.50
CA ILE A 77 5.71 -7.71 -0.79
C ILE A 77 4.32 -8.34 -0.92
N ASN A 78 3.83 -8.97 0.15
CA ASN A 78 2.53 -9.62 0.14
C ASN A 78 1.37 -8.63 0.27
N LEU A 79 1.58 -7.51 0.97
CA LEU A 79 0.61 -6.40 1.04
C LEU A 79 0.28 -5.81 -0.33
N TYR A 80 1.22 -5.84 -1.28
CA TYR A 80 1.05 -5.32 -2.65
C TYR A 80 1.12 -6.41 -3.71
N HIS A 81 0.83 -7.64 -3.33
CA HIS A 81 0.74 -8.75 -4.26
C HIS A 81 -0.41 -8.54 -5.26
N THR A 82 -0.24 -8.99 -6.50
CA THR A 82 -1.27 -8.86 -7.55
C THR A 82 -2.56 -9.63 -7.22
N ASP A 83 -2.45 -10.81 -6.61
CA ASP A 83 -3.57 -11.56 -6.03
C ASP A 83 -4.09 -10.92 -4.73
N PHE A 84 -5.36 -10.50 -4.74
CA PHE A 84 -6.04 -9.87 -3.60
C PHE A 84 -6.20 -10.82 -2.41
N ILE A 85 -6.28 -12.15 -2.63
CA ILE A 85 -6.37 -13.13 -1.55
C ILE A 85 -5.11 -13.09 -0.69
N ILE A 86 -3.94 -12.93 -1.33
CA ILE A 86 -2.66 -12.80 -0.62
C ILE A 86 -2.61 -11.50 0.17
N ARG A 87 -3.06 -10.38 -0.42
CA ARG A 87 -3.14 -9.09 0.29
C ARG A 87 -4.02 -9.18 1.53
N ALA A 88 -5.24 -9.68 1.38
CA ALA A 88 -6.21 -9.82 2.49
C ALA A 88 -5.67 -10.74 3.60
N LYS A 89 -5.13 -11.92 3.25
CA LYS A 89 -4.54 -12.84 4.24
C LYS A 89 -3.35 -12.24 4.97
N THR A 90 -2.53 -11.44 4.27
CA THR A 90 -1.39 -10.76 4.89
C THR A 90 -1.84 -9.76 5.93
N ILE A 91 -2.87 -8.96 5.62
CA ILE A 91 -3.44 -8.00 6.57
C ILE A 91 -4.03 -8.73 7.78
N MET A 92 -4.75 -9.83 7.57
CA MET A 92 -5.31 -10.64 8.66
C MET A 92 -4.22 -11.26 9.55
N SER A 93 -3.13 -11.77 8.97
CA SER A 93 -1.99 -12.30 9.75
C SER A 93 -1.32 -11.18 10.57
N ILE A 94 -1.14 -9.99 9.99
CA ILE A 94 -0.60 -8.82 10.71
C ILE A 94 -1.54 -8.41 11.88
N GLU A 95 -2.86 -8.46 11.65
CA GLU A 95 -3.87 -8.20 12.69
C GLU A 95 -3.75 -9.22 13.83
N GLU A 96 -3.73 -10.52 13.51
CA GLU A 96 -3.70 -11.62 14.47
C GLU A 96 -2.42 -11.59 15.33
N GLU A 97 -1.30 -11.19 14.73
CA GLU A 97 -0.01 -11.07 15.42
C GLU A 97 0.17 -9.71 16.12
N GLY A 98 -0.75 -8.75 15.92
CA GLY A 98 -0.69 -7.42 16.55
C GLY A 98 0.47 -6.56 16.05
N ILE A 99 0.91 -6.74 14.81
CA ILE A 99 2.13 -6.09 14.30
C ILE A 99 1.82 -4.72 13.68
N THR A 100 1.88 -3.68 14.50
CA THR A 100 1.46 -2.33 14.11
C THR A 100 2.49 -1.51 13.32
N HIS A 101 3.72 -1.99 13.12
CA HIS A 101 4.73 -1.23 12.38
C HIS A 101 4.52 -1.23 10.85
N TYR A 102 3.58 -2.03 10.32
CA TYR A 102 3.20 -2.04 8.90
C TYR A 102 2.12 -1.01 8.53
N ILE A 103 1.58 -0.26 9.49
CA ILE A 103 0.38 0.56 9.30
C ILE A 103 0.53 1.60 8.19
N SER A 104 1.71 2.19 8.01
CA SER A 104 1.95 3.15 6.91
C SER A 104 1.83 2.52 5.52
N PHE A 105 2.10 1.22 5.39
CA PHE A 105 1.92 0.46 4.15
C PHE A 105 0.49 -0.08 4.02
N ILE A 106 -0.19 -0.36 5.13
CA ILE A 106 -1.55 -0.93 5.14
C ILE A 106 -2.60 0.15 4.90
N LEU A 107 -2.46 1.34 5.49
CA LEU A 107 -3.49 2.38 5.47
C LEU A 107 -3.98 2.74 4.05
N PRO A 108 -3.10 2.89 3.02
CA PRO A 108 -3.54 3.14 1.65
C PRO A 108 -4.43 2.04 1.06
N LEU A 109 -4.28 0.79 1.51
CA LEU A 109 -5.10 -0.36 1.07
C LEU A 109 -6.55 -0.28 1.54
N ILE A 110 -6.92 0.74 2.34
CA ILE A 110 -8.33 1.09 2.49
C ILE A 110 -8.99 1.40 1.15
N ASN A 111 -8.22 1.80 0.13
CA ASN A 111 -8.71 2.04 -1.23
C ASN A 111 -8.44 0.87 -2.19
N ASP A 112 -8.19 -0.34 -1.65
CA ASP A 112 -7.96 -1.52 -2.50
C ASP A 112 -9.17 -1.78 -3.41
N PRO A 113 -8.96 -2.15 -4.70
CA PRO A 113 -10.04 -2.50 -5.60
C PRO A 113 -10.90 -3.67 -5.08
N ASP A 114 -10.36 -4.57 -4.26
CA ASP A 114 -11.09 -5.70 -3.71
C ASP A 114 -11.70 -5.42 -2.33
N ASP A 115 -12.99 -5.71 -2.20
CA ASP A 115 -13.79 -5.50 -0.98
C ASP A 115 -13.25 -6.29 0.22
N SER A 116 -12.70 -7.48 0.01
CA SER A 116 -12.17 -8.34 1.08
C SER A 116 -10.91 -7.74 1.68
N VAL A 117 -10.07 -7.12 0.84
CA VAL A 117 -8.87 -6.41 1.29
C VAL A 117 -9.26 -5.17 2.08
N ARG A 118 -10.17 -4.33 1.55
CA ARG A 118 -10.68 -3.15 2.27
C ARG A 118 -11.27 -3.52 3.63
N TRP A 119 -12.05 -4.60 3.68
CA TRP A 119 -12.60 -5.12 4.93
C TRP A 119 -11.52 -5.54 5.92
N ALA A 120 -10.48 -6.26 5.47
CA ALA A 120 -9.37 -6.67 6.33
C ALA A 120 -8.63 -5.46 6.91
N VAL A 121 -8.39 -4.41 6.12
CA VAL A 121 -7.78 -3.16 6.60
C VAL A 121 -8.62 -2.54 7.70
N ILE A 122 -9.93 -2.35 7.46
CA ILE A 122 -10.82 -1.71 8.42
C ILE A 122 -10.86 -2.50 9.72
N LYS A 123 -11.02 -3.83 9.64
CA LYS A 123 -11.01 -4.73 10.79
C LYS A 123 -9.74 -4.54 11.62
N LEU A 124 -8.56 -4.57 10.99
CA LEU A 124 -7.29 -4.34 11.65
C LEU A 124 -7.20 -2.98 12.34
N LEU A 125 -7.63 -1.90 11.67
CA LEU A 125 -7.61 -0.56 12.26
C LEU A 125 -8.48 -0.46 13.52
N ILE A 126 -9.59 -1.20 13.57
CA ILE A 126 -10.49 -1.26 14.73
C ILE A 126 -9.89 -2.11 15.84
N THR A 127 -9.46 -3.33 15.54
CA THR A 127 -9.01 -4.29 16.55
C THR A 127 -7.73 -3.84 17.24
N GLN A 128 -6.91 -3.06 16.54
CA GLN A 128 -5.69 -2.46 17.08
C GLN A 128 -5.90 -1.04 17.66
N ASP A 129 -7.15 -0.59 17.82
CA ASP A 129 -7.53 0.72 18.39
C ASP A 129 -6.86 1.92 17.69
N LEU A 130 -6.57 1.77 16.40
CA LEU A 130 -5.86 2.78 15.59
C LEU A 130 -6.78 3.91 15.12
N ILE A 131 -8.10 3.76 15.28
CA ILE A 131 -9.10 4.79 14.94
C ILE A 131 -8.89 6.08 15.76
N LYS A 132 -8.29 5.96 16.96
CA LYS A 132 -7.92 7.12 17.79
C LYS A 132 -6.83 7.99 17.16
N ASN A 133 -6.08 7.46 16.18
CA ASN A 133 -5.13 8.25 15.42
C ASN A 133 -5.87 9.19 14.46
N PRO A 134 -5.71 10.52 14.57
CA PRO A 134 -6.39 11.48 13.70
C PRO A 134 -6.14 11.25 12.21
N LEU A 135 -4.94 10.80 11.84
CA LEU A 135 -4.59 10.51 10.44
C LEU A 135 -5.37 9.30 9.91
N VAL A 136 -5.55 8.27 10.74
CA VAL A 136 -6.35 7.09 10.38
C VAL A 136 -7.81 7.48 10.23
N ARG A 137 -8.33 8.30 11.15
CA ARG A 137 -9.69 8.83 11.09
C ARG A 137 -9.93 9.63 9.81
N GLU A 138 -9.01 10.53 9.47
CA GLU A 138 -9.09 11.33 8.24
C GLU A 138 -9.12 10.43 6.98
N HIS A 139 -8.30 9.38 6.94
CA HIS A 139 -8.32 8.41 5.84
C HIS A 139 -9.65 7.67 5.74
N LEU A 140 -10.22 7.25 6.87
CA LEU A 140 -11.54 6.60 6.92
C LEU A 140 -12.65 7.54 6.45
N ASP A 141 -12.65 8.79 6.91
CA ASP A 141 -13.63 9.81 6.51
C ASP A 141 -13.55 10.12 5.01
N ASN A 142 -12.34 10.21 4.45
CA ASN A 142 -12.15 10.41 3.02
C ASN A 142 -12.58 9.18 2.21
N HIS A 143 -12.23 7.97 2.66
CA HIS A 143 -12.64 6.74 2.01
C HIS A 143 -14.17 6.56 2.02
N LEU A 144 -14.85 6.94 3.09
CA LEU A 144 -16.31 6.82 3.22
C LEU A 144 -17.08 7.59 2.13
N LYS A 145 -16.49 8.67 1.59
CA LYS A 145 -17.09 9.47 0.51
C LYS A 145 -17.14 8.71 -0.82
N GLN A 146 -16.27 7.73 -1.01
CA GLN A 146 -16.12 6.98 -2.26
C GLN A 146 -16.46 5.49 -2.16
N GLU A 147 -16.57 4.94 -0.95
CA GLU A 147 -16.94 3.53 -0.74
C GLU A 147 -18.34 3.21 -1.32
N LEU A 148 -18.39 2.26 -2.24
CA LEU A 148 -19.60 1.82 -2.91
C LEU A 148 -20.27 0.65 -2.19
N ASN A 149 -19.49 -0.20 -1.50
CA ASN A 149 -20.01 -1.32 -0.74
C ASN A 149 -20.78 -0.83 0.50
N PRO A 150 -22.10 -1.08 0.57
CA PRO A 150 -22.93 -0.56 1.66
C PRO A 150 -22.60 -1.18 3.02
N ILE A 151 -22.11 -2.43 3.05
CA ILE A 151 -21.71 -3.13 4.28
C ILE A 151 -20.45 -2.48 4.85
N ILE A 152 -19.42 -2.31 4.02
CA ILE A 152 -18.17 -1.66 4.43
C ILE A 152 -18.45 -0.23 4.93
N ARG A 153 -19.26 0.53 4.17
CA ARG A 153 -19.65 1.90 4.55
C ARG A 153 -20.38 1.97 5.89
N LYS A 154 -21.34 1.07 6.12
CA LYS A 154 -22.08 1.00 7.40
C LYS A 154 -21.13 0.69 8.55
N ASN A 155 -20.21 -0.25 8.33
CA ASN A 155 -19.25 -0.65 9.33
C ASN A 155 -18.34 0.52 9.72
N ILE A 156 -17.70 1.20 8.75
CA ILE A 156 -16.87 2.39 9.02
C ILE A 156 -17.64 3.43 9.84
N ARG A 157 -18.88 3.78 9.45
CA ARG A 157 -19.71 4.74 10.19
C ARG A 157 -19.95 4.32 11.64
N GLY A 158 -20.38 3.08 11.84
CA GLY A 158 -20.62 2.55 13.18
C GLY A 158 -19.37 2.64 14.06
N PHE A 159 -18.19 2.40 13.50
CA PHE A 159 -16.95 2.53 14.26
C PHE A 159 -16.58 3.98 14.58
N LEU A 160 -16.73 4.90 13.63
CA LEU A 160 -16.43 6.32 13.82
C LEU A 160 -17.37 6.98 14.84
N GLU A 161 -18.64 6.59 14.86
CA GLU A 161 -19.67 7.10 15.79
C GLU A 161 -19.42 6.64 17.23
N ASN A 162 -19.00 5.39 17.42
CA ASN A 162 -18.74 4.80 18.74
C ASN A 162 -17.44 5.28 19.41
N HIS A 163 -16.59 6.01 18.67
CA HIS A 163 -15.28 6.50 19.13
C HIS A 163 -15.14 8.02 18.92
N ASN A 164 -16.26 8.75 19.03
CA ASN A 164 -16.31 10.21 19.16
C ASN A 164 -16.24 10.64 20.62
#